data_AF-A0A259SET2-F1
#
_entry.id   AF-A0A259SET2-F1
#
_cell.length_a   1.000
_cell.length_b   1.000
_cell.length_c   1.000
_cell.angle_alpha   90.00
_cell.angle_beta   90.00
_cell.angle_gamma   90.00
#
_symmetry.space_group_name_H-M   'P 1'
#
loop_
_entity.id
_entity.type
_entity.pdbx_description
1 polymer ?
#
loop_
_entity_poly.entity_id
_entity_poly.type
_entity_poly.pdbx_seq_one_letter_code
_entity_poly.pdbx_strand_id
1 'polypeptide(L)'
;HGLEWGQPDKVLLPLLSAAATMAVCALIGVSFGFMLRSGAGAIAATVGLLFVLPIMSTFFSFAGESWKWVLDAANYLPLSAAQNAILPSDTAPLSAGVAFLTLGAWVAAGLLGSWVVLRSRDA
;
A
#
# COMPACT_ATOMS: atom_id res chain seq x y z
N HIS A 1 16.86 12.15 -11.18
CA HIS A 1 17.44 11.99 -9.84
C HIS A 1 17.83 10.53 -9.65
N GLY A 2 19.11 10.20 -9.90
CA GLY A 2 19.63 8.83 -9.82
C GLY A 2 20.20 8.54 -8.43
N LEU A 3 20.23 7.26 -8.04
CA LEU A 3 20.84 6.80 -6.80
C LEU A 3 22.33 7.17 -6.80
N GLU A 4 22.78 8.00 -5.86
CA GLU A 4 24.18 8.37 -5.74
C GLU A 4 24.96 7.23 -5.07
N TRP A 5 25.50 6.33 -5.89
CA TRP A 5 26.27 5.14 -5.48
C TRP A 5 27.55 5.43 -4.67
N GLY A 6 27.86 6.70 -4.38
CA GLY A 6 29.00 7.14 -3.55
C GLY A 6 28.65 7.46 -2.10
N GLN A 7 27.36 7.46 -1.71
CA GLN A 7 26.91 7.72 -0.34
C GLN A 7 26.02 6.55 0.13
N PRO A 8 26.60 5.49 0.73
CA PRO A 8 25.87 4.27 1.09
C PRO A 8 24.65 4.57 1.99
N ASP A 9 24.78 5.57 2.85
CA ASP A 9 23.74 6.03 3.78
C ASP A 9 22.47 6.51 3.05
N LYS A 10 22.61 7.08 1.85
CA LYS A 10 21.49 7.61 1.04
C LYS A 10 20.87 6.58 0.11
N VAL A 11 21.50 5.42 -0.08
CA VAL A 11 21.01 4.35 -0.96
C VAL A 11 20.38 3.22 -0.15
N LEU A 12 20.91 2.91 1.04
CA LEU A 12 20.45 1.80 1.85
C LEU A 12 18.99 1.98 2.32
N LEU A 13 18.63 3.19 2.77
CA LEU A 13 17.28 3.46 3.28
C LEU A 13 16.18 3.35 2.19
N PRO A 14 16.32 3.97 1.00
CA PRO A 14 15.40 3.75 -0.12
C PRO A 14 15.34 2.29 -0.59
N LEU A 15 16.47 1.58 -0.58
CA LEU A 15 16.50 0.18 -1.00
C LEU A 15 15.77 -0.74 -0.02
N LEU A 16 16.01 -0.56 1.29
CA LEU A 16 15.33 -1.33 2.33
C LEU A 16 13.84 -1.02 2.37
N SER A 17 13.45 0.24 2.21
CA SER A 17 12.04 0.62 2.12
C SER A 17 11.37 0.07 0.86
N ALA A 18 12.06 0.03 -0.29
CA ALA A 18 11.55 -0.63 -1.48
C ALA A 18 11.36 -2.14 -1.27
N ALA A 19 12.34 -2.84 -0.66
CA ALA A 19 12.19 -4.25 -0.34
C ALA A 19 11.05 -4.51 0.66
N ALA A 20 10.94 -3.68 1.70
CA ALA A 20 9.89 -3.79 2.71
C ALA A 20 8.50 -3.54 2.11
N THR A 21 8.35 -2.54 1.24
CA THR A 21 7.07 -2.28 0.57
C THR A 21 6.68 -3.41 -0.38
N MET A 22 7.63 -4.06 -1.05
CA MET A 22 7.34 -5.27 -1.84
C MET A 22 6.86 -6.43 -0.97
N ALA A 23 7.47 -6.62 0.21
CA ALA A 23 6.99 -7.60 1.17
C ALA A 23 5.56 -7.28 1.66
N VAL A 24 5.26 -6.01 1.92
CA VAL A 24 3.89 -5.55 2.26
C VAL A 24 2.90 -5.89 1.15
N CYS A 25 3.23 -5.57 -0.10
CA CYS A 25 2.38 -5.92 -1.25
C CYS A 25 2.13 -7.43 -1.36
N ALA A 26 3.16 -8.25 -1.13
CA ALA A 26 3.03 -9.71 -1.12
C ALA A 26 2.11 -10.17 0.02
N LEU A 27 2.25 -9.62 1.23
CA LEU A 27 1.41 -9.97 2.39
C LEU A 27 -0.06 -9.59 2.19
N ILE A 28 -0.34 -8.48 1.51
CA ILE A 28 -1.70 -8.10 1.11
C ILE A 28 -2.26 -9.17 0.16
N GLY A 29 -1.49 -9.59 -0.84
CA GLY A 29 -1.91 -10.65 -1.76
C GLY A 29 -2.15 -12.00 -1.06
N VAL A 30 -1.29 -12.37 -0.12
CA VAL A 30 -1.45 -13.56 0.73
C VAL A 30 -2.74 -13.48 1.56
N SER A 31 -3.03 -12.31 2.14
CA SER A 31 -4.25 -12.08 2.91
C SER A 31 -5.51 -12.30 2.07
N PHE A 32 -5.54 -11.76 0.84
CA PHE A 32 -6.64 -12.02 -0.08
C PHE A 32 -6.73 -13.48 -0.53
N GLY A 33 -5.59 -14.16 -0.69
CA GLY A 33 -5.53 -15.60 -0.97
C GLY A 33 -6.27 -16.42 0.08
N PHE A 34 -5.98 -16.17 1.36
CA PHE A 34 -6.67 -16.84 2.47
C PHE A 34 -8.16 -16.48 2.57
N MET A 35 -8.51 -15.22 2.31
CA MET A 35 -9.91 -14.78 2.36
C MET A 35 -10.75 -15.39 1.22
N LEU A 36 -10.31 -15.29 -0.03
CA LEU A 36 -11.13 -15.54 -1.22
C LEU A 36 -11.09 -16.99 -1.70
N ARG A 37 -10.11 -17.81 -1.29
CA ARG A 37 -10.00 -19.24 -1.62
C ARG A 37 -10.04 -19.57 -3.12
N SER A 38 -9.73 -18.57 -3.97
CA SER A 38 -9.62 -18.67 -5.43
C SER A 38 -8.38 -17.90 -5.86
N GLY A 39 -7.47 -18.57 -6.58
CA GLY A 39 -6.25 -17.93 -7.08
C GLY A 39 -6.56 -16.73 -7.99
N ALA A 40 -7.50 -16.88 -8.91
CA ALA A 40 -7.92 -15.79 -9.80
C ALA A 40 -8.57 -14.64 -9.04
N GLY A 41 -9.43 -14.93 -8.05
CA GLY A 41 -10.07 -13.90 -7.22
C GLY A 41 -9.08 -13.13 -6.35
N ALA A 42 -8.12 -13.84 -5.74
CA ALA A 42 -7.07 -13.22 -4.92
C ALA A 42 -6.18 -12.28 -5.74
N ILE A 43 -5.79 -12.70 -6.94
CA ILE A 43 -5.02 -11.86 -7.86
C ILE A 43 -5.84 -10.63 -8.26
N ALA A 44 -7.10 -10.82 -8.67
CA ALA A 44 -7.98 -9.72 -9.07
C ALA A 44 -8.17 -8.69 -7.95
N ALA A 45 -8.38 -9.13 -6.71
CA ALA A 45 -8.51 -8.25 -5.56
C ALA A 45 -7.21 -7.48 -5.26
N THR A 46 -6.06 -8.17 -5.33
CA THR A 46 -4.75 -7.55 -5.09
C THR A 46 -4.43 -6.50 -6.15
N VAL A 47 -4.65 -6.84 -7.44
CA VAL A 47 -4.45 -5.91 -8.55
C VAL A 47 -5.43 -4.73 -8.47
N GLY A 48 -6.68 -5.03 -8.12
CA GLY A 48 -7.71 -4.03 -7.86
C GLY A 48 -7.27 -3.02 -6.81
N LEU A 49 -6.76 -3.50 -5.68
CA LEU A 49 -6.30 -2.64 -4.58
C LEU A 49 -5.03 -1.86 -4.92
N LEU A 50 -4.01 -2.54 -5.47
CA LEU A 50 -2.69 -1.95 -5.64
C LEU A 50 -2.60 -1.02 -6.85
N PHE A 51 -3.36 -1.30 -7.92
CA PHE A 51 -3.25 -0.56 -9.17
C PHE A 51 -4.56 0.13 -9.55
N VAL A 52 -5.68 -0.58 -9.54
CA VAL A 52 -6.94 -0.02 -10.04
C VAL A 52 -7.44 1.10 -9.12
N LEU A 53 -7.48 0.90 -7.81
CA LEU A 53 -7.96 1.91 -6.87
C LEU A 53 -7.16 3.24 -6.95
N PRO A 54 -5.81 3.23 -6.93
CA PRO A 54 -5.05 4.46 -7.13
C PRO A 54 -5.34 5.12 -8.48
N ILE A 55 -5.38 4.37 -9.58
CA ILE A 55 -5.65 4.94 -10.91
C ILE A 55 -7.05 5.58 -10.93
N MET A 56 -8.06 4.90 -10.39
CA MET A 56 -9.43 5.42 -10.31
C MET A 56 -9.51 6.68 -9.44
N SER A 57 -8.73 6.77 -8.37
CA SER A 57 -8.70 7.96 -7.50
C SER A 57 -8.23 9.22 -8.23
N THR A 58 -7.36 9.08 -9.24
CA THR A 58 -6.86 10.24 -10.00
C THR A 58 -7.95 10.95 -10.81
N PHE A 59 -9.00 10.24 -11.23
CA PHE A 59 -10.13 10.87 -11.93
C PHE A 59 -10.93 11.83 -11.04
N PHE A 60 -10.85 11.65 -9.71
CA PHE A 60 -11.50 12.55 -8.75
C PHE A 60 -10.75 13.87 -8.56
N SER A 61 -9.53 14.03 -9.10
CA SER A 61 -8.82 15.31 -9.07
C SER A 61 -9.56 16.42 -9.81
N PHE A 62 -10.41 16.05 -10.77
CA PHE A 62 -11.20 16.98 -11.58
C PHE A 62 -12.64 17.15 -11.08
N ALA A 63 -13.06 16.40 -10.06
CA ALA A 63 -14.45 16.31 -9.61
C ALA A 63 -14.89 17.45 -8.66
N GLY A 64 -14.00 18.38 -8.31
CA GLY A 64 -14.28 19.55 -7.46
C GLY A 64 -14.00 19.32 -5.96
N GLU A 65 -14.16 20.37 -5.15
CA GLU A 65 -13.76 20.40 -3.74
C GLU A 65 -14.54 19.42 -2.84
N SER A 66 -15.77 19.08 -3.21
CA SER A 66 -16.59 18.10 -2.46
C SER A 66 -15.99 16.69 -2.46
N TRP A 67 -15.12 16.38 -3.42
CA TRP A 67 -14.46 15.07 -3.56
C TRP A 67 -13.04 15.03 -3.01
N LYS A 68 -12.56 16.13 -2.39
CA LYS A 68 -11.19 16.21 -1.86
C LYS A 68 -10.89 15.10 -0.84
N TRP A 69 -11.87 14.70 -0.04
CA TRP A 69 -11.71 13.61 0.93
C TRP A 69 -11.33 12.27 0.28
N VAL A 70 -11.74 12.02 -0.96
CA VAL A 70 -11.36 10.80 -1.70
C VAL A 70 -9.87 10.83 -2.05
N LEU A 71 -9.38 11.98 -2.49
CA LEU A 71 -7.96 12.18 -2.79
C LEU A 71 -7.12 12.09 -1.50
N ASP A 72 -7.62 12.67 -0.41
CA ASP A 72 -6.97 12.56 0.90
C ASP A 72 -6.90 11.09 1.36
N ALA A 73 -7.97 10.32 1.18
CA ALA A 73 -7.99 8.88 1.47
C ALA A 73 -7.08 8.08 0.53
N ALA A 74 -6.99 8.46 -0.74
CA ALA A 74 -6.15 7.79 -1.74
C ALA A 74 -4.65 7.84 -1.39
N ASN A 75 -4.21 8.84 -0.61
CA ASN A 75 -2.84 8.90 -0.09
C ASN A 75 -2.52 7.72 0.84
N TYR A 76 -3.52 7.16 1.52
CA TYR A 76 -3.38 6.03 2.43
C TYR A 76 -3.50 4.66 1.74
N LEU A 77 -3.67 4.63 0.41
CA LEU A 77 -3.62 3.37 -0.34
C LEU A 77 -2.21 2.78 -0.30
N PRO A 78 -2.05 1.44 -0.36
CA PRO A 78 -0.75 0.80 -0.16
C PRO A 78 0.34 1.31 -1.12
N LEU A 79 0.01 1.46 -2.41
CA LEU A 79 0.98 1.92 -3.40
C LEU A 79 1.31 3.41 -3.26
N SER A 80 0.34 4.23 -2.84
CA SER A 80 0.57 5.65 -2.53
C SER A 80 1.47 5.78 -1.31
N ALA A 81 1.16 5.09 -0.21
CA ALA A 81 1.98 5.07 1.00
C ALA A 81 3.39 4.52 0.73
N ALA A 82 3.52 3.46 -0.08
CA ALA A 82 4.82 2.92 -0.47
C ALA A 82 5.71 3.95 -1.16
N GLN A 83 5.18 4.76 -2.07
CA GLN A 83 5.96 5.82 -2.71
C GLN A 83 6.49 6.85 -1.70
N ASN A 84 5.64 7.28 -0.76
CA ASN A 84 6.03 8.20 0.31
C ASN A 84 7.08 7.60 1.28
N ALA A 85 7.08 6.27 1.45
CA ALA A 85 8.05 5.56 2.29
C ALA A 85 9.41 5.37 1.58
N ILE A 86 9.41 5.11 0.27
CA ILE A 86 10.63 4.85 -0.52
C ILE A 86 11.34 6.15 -0.87
N LEU A 87 10.59 7.17 -1.27
CA LEU A 87 11.10 8.50 -1.60
C LEU A 87 10.41 9.56 -0.73
N PRO A 88 10.82 9.72 0.53
CA PRO A 88 10.33 10.80 1.37
C PRO A 88 10.65 12.18 0.74
N SER A 89 9.69 13.10 0.80
CA SER A 89 9.83 14.48 0.35
C SER A 89 9.06 15.41 1.29
N ASP A 90 9.49 16.66 1.44
CA ASP A 90 8.77 17.67 2.24
C ASP A 90 7.40 18.04 1.63
N THR A 91 7.25 17.79 0.32
CA THR A 91 6.00 18.00 -0.43
C THR A 91 5.13 16.74 -0.53
N ALA A 92 5.59 15.64 0.06
CA ALA A 92 4.86 14.38 0.07
C ALA A 92 3.55 14.51 0.88
N PRO A 93 2.43 13.93 0.42
CA PRO A 93 1.16 13.98 1.17
C PRO A 93 1.24 13.25 2.52
N LEU A 94 2.12 12.27 2.66
CA LEU A 94 2.37 11.57 3.92
C LEU A 94 3.85 11.69 4.31
N SER A 95 4.10 11.93 5.60
CA SER A 95 5.45 11.79 6.13
C SER A 95 5.89 10.33 6.11
N ALA A 96 7.20 10.08 6.05
CA ALA A 96 7.75 8.72 5.99
C ALA A 96 7.24 7.83 7.15
N GLY A 97 7.16 8.38 8.37
CA GLY A 97 6.63 7.64 9.52
C GLY A 97 5.16 7.24 9.36
N VAL A 98 4.32 8.17 8.89
CA VAL A 98 2.89 7.88 8.63
C VAL A 98 2.73 6.89 7.48
N ALA A 99 3.58 6.96 6.45
CA ALA A 99 3.59 6.01 5.36
C ALA A 99 3.89 4.58 5.85
N PHE A 100 4.93 4.38 6.68
CA PHE A 100 5.22 3.07 7.27
C PHE A 100 4.10 2.57 8.19
N LEU A 101 3.50 3.44 9.00
CA LEU A 101 2.35 3.08 9.83
C LEU A 101 1.15 2.64 8.98
N THR A 102 0.90 3.34 7.88
CA THR A 102 -0.18 3.01 6.94
C THR A 102 0.03 1.64 6.31
N LEU A 103 1.26 1.36 5.85
CA LEU A 103 1.62 0.04 5.31
C LEU A 103 1.49 -1.07 6.36
N GLY A 104 1.96 -0.81 7.59
CA GLY A 104 1.78 -1.72 8.72
C GLY A 104 0.31 -1.98 9.04
N ALA A 105 -0.53 -0.96 8.99
CA ALA A 105 -1.98 -1.09 9.19
C ALA A 105 -2.64 -1.94 8.11
N TRP A 106 -2.24 -1.81 6.83
CA TRP A 106 -2.74 -2.66 5.75
C TRP A 106 -2.37 -4.13 5.94
N VAL A 107 -1.12 -4.41 6.31
CA VAL A 107 -0.69 -5.78 6.62
C VAL A 107 -1.46 -6.33 7.81
N ALA A 108 -1.56 -5.57 8.90
CA ALA A 108 -2.26 -5.98 10.10
C ALA A 108 -3.75 -6.25 9.81
N ALA A 109 -4.42 -5.34 9.09
CA ALA A 109 -5.82 -5.50 8.72
C ALA A 109 -6.05 -6.71 7.79
N GLY A 110 -5.18 -6.93 6.80
CA GLY A 110 -5.25 -8.08 5.91
C GLY A 110 -5.05 -9.40 6.65
N LEU A 111 -4.01 -9.51 7.48
CA LEU A 111 -3.71 -10.73 8.22
C LEU A 111 -4.77 -11.01 9.30
N LEU A 112 -5.18 -10.00 10.08
CA LEU A 112 -6.25 -10.16 11.07
C LEU A 112 -7.58 -10.50 10.40
N GLY A 113 -7.93 -9.83 9.30
CA GLY A 113 -9.14 -10.14 8.55
C GLY A 113 -9.14 -11.56 8.02
N SER A 114 -8.02 -12.03 7.46
CA SER A 114 -7.90 -13.41 6.97
C SER A 114 -7.97 -14.42 8.11
N TRP A 115 -7.34 -14.14 9.25
CA TRP A 115 -7.44 -14.98 10.45
C TRP A 115 -8.86 -15.08 10.98
N VAL A 116 -9.60 -13.97 11.08
CA VAL A 116 -11.02 -13.97 11.49
C VAL A 116 -11.85 -14.80 10.53
N VAL A 117 -11.65 -14.63 9.23
CA VAL A 117 -12.37 -15.37 8.18
C VAL A 117 -12.06 -16.87 8.23
N LEU A 118 -10.82 -17.26 8.54
CA LEU A 118 -10.47 -18.67 8.72
C LEU A 118 -11.14 -19.23 9.98
N ARG A 119 -11.05 -18.52 11.10
CA ARG A 119 -11.63 -18.95 12.37
C ARG A 119 -13.15 -19.07 12.33
N SER A 120 -13.85 -18.18 11.64
CA SER A 120 -15.31 -18.25 11.51
C SER A 120 -15.78 -19.38 10.60
N ARG A 121 -14.89 -19.96 9.78
CA ARG A 121 -15.16 -21.12 8.94
C ARG A 121 -14.86 -22.45 9.62
N ASP A 122 -13.96 -22.44 10.60
CA ASP A 122 -13.58 -23.61 11.39
C ASP A 122 -14.53 -23.87 12.58
N ALA A 123 -15.39 -22.90 12.92
CA ALA A 123 -16.44 -23.01 13.94
C ALA A 123 -17.75 -23.57 13.34
#